data_AF-A0A800ADZ7-F1
#
_entry.id   AF-A0A800ADZ7-F1
#
_cell.length_a   1.000
_cell.length_b   1.000
_cell.length_c   1.000
_cell.angle_alpha   90.00
_cell.angle_beta   90.00
_cell.angle_gamma   90.00
#
_symmetry.space_group_name_H-M   'P 1'
#
loop_
_entity.id
_entity.type
_entity.pdbx_description
1 polymer ?
#
loop_
_entity_poly.entity_id
_entity_poly.type
_entity_poly.pdbx_seq_one_letter_code
_entity_poly.pdbx_strand_id
1 'polypeptide(L)'
;MAWINAEHWNGVRQIVGKSVHGGCGGRTQYGLFSEGGVFRLRFETEGGRSNIDADLPPTGEWTHVAVTNDGTTAKIFVNGTEVGAGTVAGKLNANDDPWRIAQDCDRENYIFAGIIDEARLWNRALSEAEIGEFMGEGAGIITAVEFQSKLPTAWGEIKAQY
;
A
#
# COMPACT_ATOMS: atom_id res chain seq x y z
N MET A 1 -1.37 3.68 1.16
CA MET A 1 -0.96 3.47 -0.23
C MET A 1 0.51 3.09 -0.26
N ALA A 2 0.98 2.50 -1.35
CA ALA A 2 2.39 2.13 -1.55
C ALA A 2 2.66 1.90 -3.03
N TRP A 3 3.93 1.90 -3.41
CA TRP A 3 4.39 1.25 -4.63
C TRP A 3 4.69 -0.21 -4.33
N ILE A 4 4.26 -1.11 -5.20
CA ILE A 4 4.56 -2.54 -5.10
C ILE A 4 5.15 -3.05 -6.41
N ASN A 5 6.09 -3.98 -6.32
CA ASN A 5 6.52 -4.83 -7.44
C ASN A 5 6.36 -6.28 -6.99
N ALA A 6 5.27 -6.91 -7.41
CA ALA A 6 4.95 -8.28 -7.03
C ALA A 6 5.69 -9.26 -7.93
N GLU A 7 6.36 -10.24 -7.36
CA GLU A 7 6.97 -11.35 -8.12
C GLU A 7 5.91 -12.35 -8.57
N HIS A 8 4.96 -12.67 -7.69
CA HIS A 8 3.86 -13.60 -7.95
C HIS A 8 2.74 -13.47 -6.92
N TRP A 9 1.55 -13.96 -7.28
CA TRP A 9 0.34 -13.90 -6.45
C TRP A 9 -0.15 -15.27 -5.95
N ASN A 10 0.69 -16.31 -5.99
CA ASN A 10 0.29 -17.65 -5.58
C ASN A 10 -0.05 -17.69 -4.09
N GLY A 11 -1.27 -18.10 -3.73
CA GLY A 11 -1.71 -18.14 -2.34
C GLY A 11 -2.05 -16.76 -1.79
N VAL A 12 -1.88 -16.60 -0.48
CA VAL A 12 -2.13 -15.31 0.20
C VAL A 12 -0.85 -14.50 0.27
N ARG A 13 -0.90 -13.25 -0.17
CA ARG A 13 0.23 -12.31 -0.12
C ARG A 13 -0.23 -11.01 0.53
N GLN A 14 0.25 -10.73 1.74
CA GLN A 14 -0.16 -9.56 2.52
C GLN A 14 0.64 -8.32 2.11
N ILE A 15 0.00 -7.31 1.54
CA ILE A 15 0.67 -6.03 1.30
C ILE A 15 0.73 -5.26 2.61
N VAL A 16 -0.42 -5.12 3.27
CA VAL A 16 -0.55 -4.37 4.52
C VAL A 16 -1.78 -4.81 5.29
N GLY A 17 -1.72 -4.87 6.62
CA GLY A 17 -2.90 -5.18 7.41
C GLY A 17 -2.72 -5.14 8.91
N LYS A 18 -3.86 -5.19 9.61
CA LYS A 18 -3.95 -5.34 11.06
C LYS A 18 -4.78 -6.57 11.38
N SER A 19 -4.06 -7.70 11.53
CA SER A 19 -4.55 -9.03 11.89
C SER A 19 -5.71 -9.57 11.08
N VAL A 20 -5.61 -9.58 9.75
CA VAL A 20 -6.75 -9.88 8.85
C VAL A 20 -7.06 -11.37 8.71
N HIS A 21 -6.15 -12.23 9.12
CA HIS A 21 -6.37 -13.68 9.06
C HIS A 21 -6.31 -14.35 10.42
N GLY A 22 -6.46 -13.58 11.51
CA GLY A 22 -6.45 -14.09 12.88
C GLY A 22 -5.04 -14.30 13.44
N GLY A 23 -4.04 -13.71 12.79
CA GLY A 23 -2.62 -13.88 13.06
C GLY A 23 -2.05 -13.24 14.32
N CYS A 24 -2.83 -12.50 15.13
CA CYS A 24 -2.52 -12.21 16.55
C CYS A 24 -3.81 -12.23 17.41
N GLY A 25 -4.71 -13.17 17.11
CA GLY A 25 -5.67 -13.77 18.06
C GLY A 25 -7.02 -13.09 18.30
N GLY A 26 -7.30 -11.90 17.75
CA GLY A 26 -8.48 -11.13 18.17
C GLY A 26 -9.62 -10.83 17.18
N ARG A 27 -9.53 -11.21 15.89
CA ARG A 27 -10.50 -10.92 14.79
C ARG A 27 -10.64 -9.43 14.38
N THR A 28 -9.63 -8.92 13.66
CA THR A 28 -9.58 -8.67 12.19
C THR A 28 -10.08 -7.27 11.79
N GLN A 29 -9.22 -6.25 11.83
CA GLN A 29 -9.66 -4.90 11.46
C GLN A 29 -9.74 -4.72 9.94
N TYR A 30 -8.59 -4.66 9.28
CA TYR A 30 -8.54 -4.43 7.84
C TYR A 30 -7.19 -4.83 7.25
N GLY A 31 -7.19 -5.06 5.94
CA GLY A 31 -5.95 -5.12 5.18
C GLY A 31 -6.15 -5.44 3.72
N LEU A 32 -5.05 -5.34 3.00
CA LEU A 32 -4.92 -5.48 1.56
C LEU A 32 -3.97 -6.63 1.25
N PHE A 33 -4.46 -7.61 0.51
CA PHE A 33 -3.76 -8.87 0.24
C PHE A 33 -4.31 -9.55 -1.01
N SER A 34 -3.56 -10.50 -1.59
CA SER A 34 -4.13 -11.44 -2.56
C SER A 34 -4.78 -12.62 -1.84
N GLU A 35 -5.91 -13.11 -2.34
CA GLU A 35 -6.51 -14.37 -1.89
C GLU A 35 -7.43 -14.92 -2.97
N GLY A 36 -7.31 -16.21 -3.31
CA GLY A 36 -8.24 -16.84 -4.27
C GLY A 36 -8.21 -16.24 -5.69
N GLY A 37 -7.09 -15.64 -6.10
CA GLY A 37 -6.93 -15.06 -7.44
C GLY A 37 -7.41 -13.60 -7.58
N VAL A 38 -7.80 -12.95 -6.48
CA VAL A 38 -8.22 -11.55 -6.48
C VAL A 38 -7.34 -10.70 -5.57
N PHE A 39 -7.27 -9.40 -5.87
CA PHE A 39 -6.72 -8.38 -4.98
C PHE A 39 -7.82 -7.92 -4.03
N ARG A 40 -7.67 -8.24 -2.74
CA ARG A 40 -8.73 -8.12 -1.75
C ARG A 40 -8.39 -7.09 -0.71
N LEU A 41 -9.30 -6.14 -0.55
CA LEU A 41 -9.40 -5.29 0.63
C LEU A 41 -10.49 -5.86 1.54
N ARG A 42 -10.09 -6.31 2.74
CA ARG A 42 -11.03 -6.79 3.76
C ARG A 42 -11.16 -5.77 4.87
N PHE A 43 -12.39 -5.61 5.36
CA PHE A 43 -12.70 -4.98 6.63
C PHE A 43 -13.51 -5.92 7.49
N GLU A 44 -13.25 -5.95 8.79
CA GLU A 44 -14.22 -6.47 9.75
C GLU A 44 -14.63 -5.42 10.77
N THR A 45 -15.93 -5.37 10.91
CA THR A 45 -16.65 -4.30 11.56
C THR A 45 -17.74 -4.90 12.44
N GLU A 46 -18.39 -4.05 13.22
CA GLU A 46 -19.63 -4.39 13.92
C GLU A 46 -20.75 -4.83 12.95
N GLY A 47 -20.71 -4.36 11.69
CA GLY A 47 -21.64 -4.77 10.62
C GLY A 47 -21.26 -6.07 9.92
N GLY A 48 -20.16 -6.72 10.32
CA GLY A 48 -19.65 -7.95 9.74
C GLY A 48 -18.46 -7.74 8.80
N ARG A 49 -18.13 -8.81 8.06
CA ARG A 49 -17.04 -8.81 7.09
C ARG A 49 -17.47 -8.20 5.77
N SER A 50 -16.69 -7.24 5.27
CA SER A 50 -16.75 -6.76 3.89
C SER A 50 -15.47 -7.13 3.16
N ASN A 51 -15.61 -7.73 1.96
CA ASN A 51 -14.51 -7.88 1.00
C ASN A 51 -14.83 -7.00 -0.20
N ILE A 52 -13.86 -6.17 -0.59
CA ILE A 52 -13.84 -5.45 -1.85
C ILE A 52 -12.74 -6.13 -2.67
N ASP A 53 -13.13 -6.68 -3.80
CA ASP A 53 -12.23 -7.45 -4.66
C ASP A 53 -11.99 -6.68 -5.96
N ALA A 54 -10.77 -6.77 -6.47
CA ALA A 54 -10.33 -6.23 -7.75
C ALA A 54 -9.40 -7.24 -8.45
N ASP A 55 -9.08 -6.97 -9.70
CA ASP A 55 -8.07 -7.75 -10.42
C ASP A 55 -6.69 -7.60 -9.78
N LEU A 56 -5.90 -8.68 -9.82
CA LEU A 56 -4.53 -8.66 -9.34
C LEU A 56 -3.66 -7.71 -10.17
N PRO A 57 -2.84 -6.84 -9.53
CA PRO A 57 -1.86 -6.04 -10.24
C PRO A 57 -0.86 -6.89 -11.05
N PRO A 58 -0.29 -6.35 -12.14
CA PRO A 58 0.72 -7.07 -12.92
C PRO A 58 1.94 -7.44 -12.07
N THR A 59 2.56 -8.56 -12.38
CA THR A 59 3.79 -9.03 -11.73
C THR A 59 5.02 -8.52 -12.47
N GLY A 60 6.11 -8.26 -11.74
CA GLY A 60 7.40 -7.84 -12.30
C GLY A 60 7.48 -6.35 -12.67
N GLU A 61 6.44 -5.58 -12.42
CA GLU A 61 6.34 -4.16 -12.73
C GLU A 61 5.94 -3.34 -11.51
N TRP A 62 6.47 -2.12 -11.39
CA TRP A 62 6.06 -1.20 -10.33
C TRP A 62 4.62 -0.75 -10.56
N THR A 63 3.77 -0.99 -9.56
CA THR A 63 2.37 -0.59 -9.55
C THR A 63 2.08 0.20 -8.29
N HIS A 64 1.44 1.36 -8.45
CA HIS A 64 0.95 2.10 -7.29
C HIS A 64 -0.39 1.53 -6.84
N VAL A 65 -0.50 1.18 -5.55
CA VAL A 65 -1.73 0.67 -4.95
C VAL A 65 -2.17 1.58 -3.80
N ALA A 66 -3.44 1.96 -3.81
CA ALA A 66 -4.05 2.73 -2.72
C ALA A 66 -5.39 2.14 -2.33
N VAL A 67 -5.76 2.34 -1.08
CA VAL A 67 -7.10 2.02 -0.57
C VAL A 67 -7.59 3.17 0.27
N THR A 68 -8.90 3.44 0.19
CA THR A 68 -9.56 4.45 1.01
C THR A 68 -10.80 3.85 1.66
N ASN A 69 -11.21 4.43 2.78
CA ASN A 69 -12.50 4.16 3.42
C ASN A 69 -12.99 5.47 4.06
N ASP A 70 -14.12 5.98 3.60
CA ASP A 70 -14.74 7.22 4.10
C ASP A 70 -15.64 7.01 5.33
N GLY A 71 -15.70 5.77 5.83
CA GLY A 71 -16.59 5.34 6.91
C GLY A 71 -17.88 4.68 6.43
N THR A 72 -18.15 4.71 5.12
CA THR A 72 -19.30 4.02 4.48
C THR A 72 -18.85 3.22 3.26
N THR A 73 -17.97 3.77 2.43
CA THR A 73 -17.50 3.17 1.17
C THR A 73 -16.00 3.00 1.23
N ALA A 74 -15.56 1.78 0.95
CA ALA A 74 -14.16 1.49 0.71
C ALA A 74 -13.88 1.35 -0.79
N LYS A 75 -12.68 1.76 -1.20
CA LYS A 75 -12.23 1.76 -2.59
C LYS A 75 -10.81 1.23 -2.70
N ILE A 76 -10.52 0.58 -3.83
CA ILE A 76 -9.19 0.13 -4.24
C ILE A 76 -8.80 0.91 -5.49
N PHE A 77 -7.57 1.42 -5.50
CA PHE A 77 -6.99 2.11 -6.63
C PHE A 77 -5.71 1.42 -7.08
N VAL A 78 -5.55 1.29 -8.39
CA VAL A 78 -4.35 0.76 -9.05
C VAL A 78 -3.89 1.79 -10.08
N ASN A 79 -2.65 2.27 -9.97
CA ASN A 79 -2.08 3.33 -10.80
C ASN A 79 -2.97 4.58 -10.87
N GLY A 80 -3.57 4.94 -9.73
CA GLY A 80 -4.46 6.11 -9.59
C GLY A 80 -5.91 5.86 -10.01
N THR A 81 -6.21 4.77 -10.73
CA THR A 81 -7.57 4.44 -11.19
C THR A 81 -8.30 3.59 -10.17
N GLU A 82 -9.56 3.93 -9.86
CA GLU A 82 -10.44 3.08 -9.05
C GLU A 82 -10.74 1.76 -9.78
N VAL A 83 -10.41 0.63 -9.14
CA VAL A 83 -10.60 -0.73 -9.69
C VAL A 83 -11.57 -1.59 -8.87
N GLY A 84 -12.03 -1.09 -7.72
CA GLY A 84 -13.01 -1.77 -6.90
C GLY A 84 -13.58 -0.85 -5.84
N ALA A 85 -14.87 -0.99 -5.55
CA ALA A 85 -15.57 -0.24 -4.51
C ALA A 85 -16.65 -1.09 -3.85
N GLY A 86 -16.92 -0.83 -2.56
CA GLY A 86 -17.98 -1.52 -1.84
C GLY A 86 -18.31 -0.87 -0.50
N THR A 87 -19.51 -1.17 0.00
CA THR A 87 -19.98 -0.67 1.29
C THR A 87 -19.30 -1.41 2.45
N VAL A 88 -18.86 -0.64 3.44
CA VAL A 88 -18.36 -1.11 4.74
C VAL A 88 -19.27 -0.52 5.80
N ALA A 89 -20.07 -1.37 6.44
CA ALA A 89 -21.07 -0.94 7.41
C ALA A 89 -20.54 -1.07 8.84
N GLY A 90 -20.75 -0.06 9.68
CA GLY A 90 -20.37 -0.12 11.09
C GLY A 90 -18.89 0.21 11.34
N LYS A 91 -18.52 0.28 12.62
CA LYS A 91 -17.17 0.65 13.04
C LYS A 91 -16.22 -0.53 12.93
N LEU A 92 -14.94 -0.25 12.68
CA LEU A 92 -13.88 -1.26 12.72
C LEU A 92 -13.78 -1.86 14.13
N ASN A 93 -13.64 -3.18 14.20
CA ASN A 93 -13.44 -3.88 15.47
C ASN A 93 -12.03 -3.60 16.01
N ALA A 94 -11.89 -2.68 16.97
CA ALA A 94 -10.59 -2.31 17.53
C ALA A 94 -9.88 -3.46 18.25
N ASN A 95 -8.56 -3.53 18.08
CA ASN A 95 -7.67 -4.44 18.80
C ASN A 95 -6.27 -3.84 18.94
N ASP A 96 -5.43 -4.47 19.76
CA ASP A 96 -4.04 -4.02 20.01
C ASP A 96 -3.01 -4.72 19.13
N ASP A 97 -3.46 -5.51 18.16
CA ASP A 97 -2.56 -6.29 17.29
C ASP A 97 -1.67 -5.35 16.44
N PRO A 98 -0.43 -5.73 16.13
CA PRO A 98 0.45 -4.86 15.34
C PRO A 98 -0.11 -4.65 13.94
N TRP A 99 0.04 -3.43 13.43
CA TRP A 99 -0.11 -3.15 12.02
C TRP A 99 1.18 -3.56 11.31
N ARG A 100 1.08 -4.34 10.23
CA ARG A 100 2.23 -4.90 9.52
C ARG A 100 2.17 -4.59 8.03
N ILE A 101 3.36 -4.49 7.44
CA ILE A 101 3.61 -4.41 6.00
C ILE A 101 4.26 -5.74 5.58
N ALA A 102 3.95 -6.19 4.37
CA ALA A 102 4.52 -7.38 3.73
C ALA A 102 4.25 -8.72 4.41
N GLN A 103 3.55 -8.77 5.53
CA GLN A 103 3.26 -10.01 6.24
C GLN A 103 2.04 -9.85 7.16
N ASP A 104 1.19 -10.87 7.24
CA ASP A 104 0.21 -10.92 8.34
C ASP A 104 0.91 -11.26 9.66
N CYS A 105 0.26 -10.95 10.79
CA CYS A 105 0.81 -11.26 12.10
C CYS A 105 1.05 -12.78 12.22
N ASP A 106 2.26 -13.16 12.61
CA ASP A 106 2.72 -14.53 12.88
C ASP A 106 2.32 -15.60 11.83
N ARG A 107 2.27 -15.20 10.55
CA ARG A 107 1.96 -16.08 9.41
C ARG A 107 3.01 -15.98 8.31
N GLU A 108 3.96 -16.89 8.34
CA GLU A 108 5.05 -16.98 7.35
C GLU A 108 4.55 -17.28 5.94
N ASN A 109 3.47 -18.05 5.80
CA ASN A 109 2.92 -18.38 4.49
C ASN A 109 2.21 -17.21 3.80
N TYR A 110 2.01 -16.08 4.49
CA TYR A 110 1.25 -14.91 4.00
C TYR A 110 2.18 -13.72 3.66
N ILE A 111 3.49 -13.96 3.67
CA ILE A 111 4.51 -12.97 3.29
C ILE A 111 4.26 -12.51 1.84
N PHE A 112 4.36 -11.20 1.60
CA PHE A 112 4.36 -10.62 0.26
C PHE A 112 5.59 -11.08 -0.51
N ALA A 113 5.38 -11.57 -1.72
CA ALA A 113 6.46 -11.95 -2.61
C ALA A 113 6.74 -10.80 -3.57
N GLY A 114 7.67 -9.94 -3.20
CA GLY A 114 8.01 -8.75 -3.96
C GLY A 114 8.59 -7.65 -3.09
N ILE A 115 8.63 -6.45 -3.65
CA ILE A 115 9.17 -5.26 -3.00
C ILE A 115 8.04 -4.24 -2.79
N ILE A 116 8.06 -3.56 -1.65
CA ILE A 116 7.15 -2.48 -1.31
C ILE A 116 8.00 -1.24 -1.05
N ASP A 117 7.57 -0.10 -1.59
CA ASP A 117 8.22 1.20 -1.37
C ASP A 117 7.17 2.29 -1.10
N GLU A 118 7.60 3.39 -0.47
CA GLU A 118 6.77 4.58 -0.22
C GLU A 118 5.43 4.26 0.47
N ALA A 119 5.46 3.36 1.45
CA ALA A 119 4.28 2.99 2.22
C ALA A 119 3.82 4.17 3.11
N ARG A 120 2.60 4.65 2.88
CA ARG A 120 2.01 5.78 3.61
C ARG A 120 0.60 5.46 4.11
N LEU A 121 0.24 6.00 5.28
CA LEU A 121 -1.05 5.81 5.96
C LEU A 121 -1.63 7.15 6.43
N TRP A 122 -2.95 7.30 6.31
CA TRP A 122 -3.67 8.52 6.71
C TRP A 122 -4.82 8.19 7.67
N ASN A 123 -5.23 9.19 8.43
CA ASN A 123 -6.40 9.16 9.32
C ASN A 123 -7.70 9.62 8.63
N ARG A 124 -7.68 9.83 7.31
CA ARG A 124 -8.83 10.20 6.49
C ARG A 124 -8.79 9.49 5.14
N ALA A 125 -9.94 9.39 4.49
CA ALA A 125 -10.00 9.04 3.09
C ALA A 125 -9.34 10.15 2.25
N LEU A 126 -8.44 9.75 1.36
CA LEU A 126 -7.92 10.62 0.31
C LEU A 126 -8.89 10.62 -0.88
N SER A 127 -8.95 11.73 -1.59
CA SER A 127 -9.59 11.82 -2.90
C SER A 127 -8.72 11.18 -3.99
N GLU A 128 -9.31 10.86 -5.13
CA GLU A 128 -8.58 10.35 -6.30
C GLU A 128 -7.49 11.34 -6.77
N ALA A 129 -7.79 12.66 -6.71
CA ALA A 129 -6.82 13.70 -7.03
C ALA A 129 -5.60 13.66 -6.09
N GLU A 130 -5.82 13.58 -4.77
CA GLU A 130 -4.73 13.47 -3.79
C GLU A 130 -3.92 12.19 -3.97
N ILE A 131 -4.57 11.07 -4.31
CA ILE A 131 -3.88 9.82 -4.64
C ILE A 131 -2.98 10.01 -5.87
N GLY A 132 -3.48 10.69 -6.91
CA GLY A 132 -2.72 11.04 -8.11
C GLY A 132 -1.52 11.93 -7.82
N GLU A 133 -1.68 12.95 -6.96
CA GLU A 133 -0.60 13.83 -6.52
C GLU A 133 0.50 13.04 -5.81
N PHE A 134 0.17 12.23 -4.81
CA PHE A 134 1.19 11.48 -4.08
C PHE A 134 1.84 10.36 -4.90
N MET A 135 1.12 9.76 -5.85
CA MET A 135 1.71 8.85 -6.82
C MET A 135 2.77 9.57 -7.67
N GLY A 136 2.46 10.80 -8.10
CA GLY A 136 3.37 11.68 -8.82
C GLY A 136 4.58 12.12 -7.98
N GLU A 137 4.44 12.32 -6.67
CA GLU A 137 5.56 12.61 -5.77
C GLU A 137 6.55 11.43 -5.66
N GLY A 138 6.05 10.19 -5.63
CA GLY A 138 6.88 8.98 -5.64
C GLY A 138 7.61 8.75 -6.98
N ALA A 139 7.00 9.16 -8.10
CA ALA A 139 7.67 9.23 -9.40
C ALA A 139 8.53 10.51 -9.56
N GLY A 140 8.37 11.48 -8.64
CA GLY A 140 8.84 12.86 -8.73
C GLY A 140 10.15 13.15 -8.00
N ILE A 141 10.82 12.14 -7.46
CA ILE A 141 12.25 12.25 -7.08
C ILE A 141 13.15 11.76 -8.21
N ILE A 142 12.74 12.03 -9.45
CA ILE A 142 13.65 12.46 -10.51
C ILE A 142 13.46 13.96 -10.73
N THR A 143 13.30 14.74 -9.67
CA THR A 143 14.22 15.87 -9.61
C THR A 143 15.60 15.20 -9.54
N ALA A 144 16.28 15.15 -10.69
CA ALA A 144 17.73 15.08 -10.64
C ALA A 144 18.12 16.00 -9.49
N VAL A 145 18.94 15.51 -8.55
CA VAL A 145 19.71 16.44 -7.73
C VAL A 145 20.26 17.42 -8.74
N GLU A 146 19.74 18.65 -8.79
CA GLU A 146 20.35 19.67 -9.62
C GLU A 146 21.77 19.70 -9.10
N PHE A 147 22.70 19.28 -9.95
CA PHE A 147 24.10 19.05 -9.62
C PHE A 147 24.82 20.36 -9.21
N GLN A 148 24.06 21.44 -9.00
CA GLN A 148 24.55 22.76 -8.67
C GLN A 148 24.96 22.92 -7.20
N SER A 149 24.69 21.95 -6.30
CA SER A 149 24.99 22.14 -4.87
C SER A 149 25.70 20.99 -4.15
N LYS A 150 26.26 20.00 -4.87
CA LYS A 150 27.15 19.01 -4.22
C LYS A 150 28.62 19.51 -4.27
N LEU A 151 29.25 19.53 -3.10
CA LEU A 151 30.67 19.85 -2.86
C LEU A 151 31.70 19.27 -3.87
N PRO A 152 31.52 18.07 -4.49
CA PRO A 152 32.50 17.51 -5.43
C PRO A 152 32.77 18.38 -6.66
N THR A 153 31.80 19.16 -7.16
CA THR A 153 32.00 20.04 -8.32
C THR A 153 32.81 21.28 -7.95
N ALA A 154 32.57 21.86 -6.77
CA ALA A 154 33.34 22.99 -6.25
C ALA A 154 34.82 22.62 -6.03
N TRP A 155 35.12 21.39 -5.61
CA TRP A 155 36.50 20.91 -5.49
C TRP A 155 37.20 20.68 -6.84
N GLY A 156 36.43 20.40 -7.90
CA GLY A 156 36.96 20.29 -9.26
C GLY A 156 37.39 21.64 -9.83
N GLU A 157 36.59 22.69 -9.62
CA GLU A 157 36.89 24.04 -10.10
C GLU A 157 38.04 24.70 -9.33
N ILE A 158 38.15 24.47 -8.02
CA ILE A 158 39.26 25.00 -7.20
C ILE A 158 40.61 24.39 -7.60
N LYS A 159 40.65 23.13 -8.02
CA LYS A 159 41.88 22.46 -8.47
C LYS A 159 42.29 22.82 -9.90
N ALA A 160 41.41 23.42 -10.70
CA ALA A 160 41.70 23.84 -12.07
C ALA A 160 42.33 25.26 -12.15
N GLN A 161 42.46 25.96 -11.02
CA GLN A 161 43.07 27.29 -10.92
C GLN A 161 44.49 27.30 -10.35
N TYR A 162 45.13 26.13 -10.21
CA TYR A 162 46.54 25.97 -9.90
C TYR A 162 47.20 24.96 -10.84
#